data_AF-A0A7S3Q9W5-F1
#
_entry.id   AF-A0A7S3Q9W5-F1
#
_cell.length_a   1.000
_cell.length_b   1.000
_cell.length_c   1.000
_cell.angle_alpha   90.00
_cell.angle_beta   90.00
_cell.angle_gamma   90.00
#
_symmetry.space_group_name_H-M   'P 1'
#
loop_
_entity.id
_entity.type
_entity.pdbx_description
1 polymer ?
#
loop_
_entity_poly.entity_id
_entity_poly.type
_entity_poly.pdbx_seq_one_letter_code
_entity_poly.pdbx_strand_id
1 'polypeptide(L)'
;LNCLIILFSASMPLQSYAFSASASERAKATATATIPTSPTTDASLSNSRIFIGGLSEGCTKNLLQKSFQPFGTILEISIVGMNDNVKKSSQRKPFAFVTFDSPKSAKAAISNHRTVLDVENGYSNGDGGDNNNNNNNDNTKEEPNNQLLFRQVEMENPRNQKDRSRSNAARQKEQAYRDSILDMCKSTNLILQVQTTHAERLSSYLETDTIQNDYSELKFKVEGLNGAARRNMSLLFLSSSDPTGLALRLHHDPIIARAMKKCYVVNKTAVEVELSEEKGNEKTIYSALAMDTAMAMNMDVQGESVSKNEEVSYRLHAFPPSIQSNLLTAINKINTDTAGKDASSPETITLNPRTFTDVLSVVQVYTYKGRGNLQKEVKENGVVMSGVSPSFVSINSNIGNEEDSAVNRAYFKLQEAMGRYYRDFNDTNESIFHDSVALDCGAAPGGWSKFLADDMKCKMVYSVDPGKMTIDLANVDHLQMKIQDAIPIIKERNAKIKIFVSDMCLHEMEAQLEFLLLARKEGILEAETFFVLTLKVTGGYSKAHFDGEAKKVMDALHAKADVGIKTRDTVTYHLFSNRNGERTIMGYIQ
;
A
#
# COMPACT_ATOMS: atom_id res chain seq x y z
N LEU A 1 -9.06 -0.35 -33.46
CA LEU A 1 -9.09 0.55 -34.63
C LEU A 1 -7.97 1.59 -34.43
N ASN A 2 -6.93 1.53 -35.29
CA ASN A 2 -5.74 2.40 -35.45
C ASN A 2 -4.71 2.45 -34.29
N CYS A 3 -3.61 1.67 -34.28
CA CYS A 3 -2.35 1.71 -35.07
C CYS A 3 -1.50 3.00 -34.89
N LEU A 4 -0.28 2.88 -34.34
CA LEU A 4 0.95 2.84 -35.16
C LEU A 4 2.18 2.37 -34.35
N ILE A 5 2.87 1.38 -34.92
CA ILE A 5 4.17 0.82 -34.56
C ILE A 5 5.22 1.55 -35.42
N ILE A 6 6.38 1.91 -34.87
CA ILE A 6 7.60 2.12 -35.66
C ILE A 6 8.75 1.35 -35.00
N LEU A 7 9.12 0.25 -35.66
CA LEU A 7 10.39 -0.44 -35.53
C LEU A 7 11.41 0.27 -36.43
N PHE A 8 12.63 0.46 -35.96
CA PHE A 8 13.81 0.47 -36.83
C PHE A 8 14.92 -0.35 -36.18
N SER A 9 15.28 -1.42 -36.89
CA SER A 9 16.47 -2.23 -36.72
C SER A 9 17.61 -1.62 -37.53
N ALA A 10 18.82 -1.58 -36.96
CA ALA A 10 20.08 -1.79 -37.68
C ALA A 10 21.23 -2.01 -36.70
N SER A 11 22.04 -3.01 -37.02
CA SER A 11 23.18 -3.53 -36.27
C SER A 11 24.50 -2.91 -36.76
N MET A 12 25.33 -2.45 -35.81
CA MET A 12 26.82 -2.39 -35.78
C MET A 12 27.63 -1.69 -36.92
N PRO A 13 28.94 -1.35 -36.76
CA PRO A 13 29.85 -1.58 -35.62
C PRO A 13 30.60 -0.33 -35.10
N LEU A 14 31.30 -0.55 -33.97
CA LEU A 14 32.35 0.28 -33.38
C LEU A 14 33.54 0.48 -34.35
N GLN A 15 34.03 1.71 -34.49
CA GLN A 15 35.45 1.96 -34.73
C GLN A 15 35.90 3.30 -34.14
N SER A 16 37.01 3.20 -33.40
CA SER A 16 37.83 4.24 -32.80
C SER A 16 38.28 5.32 -33.77
N TYR A 17 38.35 6.59 -33.34
CA TYR A 17 39.49 7.48 -33.61
C TYR A 17 39.46 8.66 -32.62
N ALA A 18 40.56 8.86 -31.92
CA ALA A 18 40.84 10.03 -31.11
C ALA A 18 41.49 11.12 -31.97
N PHE A 19 41.10 12.39 -31.86
CA PHE A 19 42.05 13.52 -31.79
C PHE A 19 41.39 14.86 -31.39
N SER A 20 42.06 15.52 -30.44
CA SER A 20 42.23 16.96 -30.16
C SER A 20 41.09 17.99 -30.21
N ALA A 21 40.88 18.59 -29.04
CA ALA A 21 41.00 20.03 -28.72
C ALA A 21 40.48 21.09 -29.72
N SER A 22 39.52 21.91 -29.25
CA SER A 22 39.80 23.31 -28.84
C SER A 22 38.51 24.02 -28.42
N ALA A 23 38.64 24.86 -27.40
CA ALA A 23 37.62 25.81 -26.95
C ALA A 23 37.55 27.01 -27.90
N SER A 24 36.36 27.55 -28.16
CA SER A 24 36.05 28.98 -27.94
C SER A 24 34.60 29.31 -28.34
N GLU A 25 33.96 30.12 -27.48
CA GLU A 25 33.00 31.18 -27.77
C GLU A 25 31.79 30.93 -28.69
N ARG A 26 30.59 31.09 -28.11
CA ARG A 26 29.53 31.85 -28.78
C ARG A 26 28.67 32.62 -27.78
N ALA A 27 28.85 33.94 -27.80
CA ALA A 27 27.92 34.92 -27.28
C ALA A 27 26.74 35.12 -28.24
N LYS A 28 25.57 35.41 -27.65
CA LYS A 28 24.44 36.23 -28.14
C LYS A 28 23.85 35.92 -29.52
N ALA A 29 22.61 35.43 -29.50
CA ALA A 29 21.55 35.91 -30.40
C ALA A 29 20.19 35.81 -29.71
N THR A 30 19.64 36.96 -29.34
CA THR A 30 18.26 37.19 -28.93
C THR A 30 17.37 37.19 -30.17
N ALA A 31 16.32 36.36 -30.20
CA ALA A 31 15.21 36.51 -31.13
C ALA A 31 13.90 36.14 -30.42
N THR A 32 13.07 37.16 -30.30
CA THR A 32 11.71 37.24 -29.77
C THR A 32 10.75 36.41 -30.62
N ALA A 33 9.98 35.52 -30.00
CA ALA A 33 8.80 34.91 -30.60
C ALA A 33 7.68 34.83 -29.55
N THR A 34 6.67 35.69 -29.75
CA THR A 34 5.46 35.83 -28.95
C THR A 34 4.52 34.66 -29.19
N ILE A 35 4.10 33.96 -28.13
CA ILE A 35 3.10 32.87 -28.17
C ILE A 35 1.69 33.47 -27.97
N PRO A 36 0.65 33.01 -28.68
CA PRO A 36 -0.71 33.53 -28.57
C PRO A 36 -1.31 33.21 -27.20
N THR A 37 -1.92 34.22 -26.59
CA THR A 37 -2.68 34.15 -25.34
C THR A 37 -3.88 33.21 -25.47
N SER A 38 -3.92 32.21 -24.59
CA SER A 38 -5.10 31.37 -24.31
C SER A 38 -6.27 32.18 -23.73
N PRO A 39 -7.53 31.76 -23.93
CA PRO A 39 -8.70 32.54 -23.58
C PRO A 39 -8.85 32.68 -22.06
N THR A 40 -8.92 33.93 -21.62
CA THR A 40 -9.55 34.35 -20.38
C THR A 40 -11.00 33.87 -20.31
N THR A 41 -11.34 33.05 -19.32
CA THR A 41 -12.55 33.17 -18.46
C THR A 41 -12.71 31.95 -17.55
N ASP A 42 -12.43 32.09 -16.25
CA ASP A 42 -12.84 31.09 -15.23
C ASP A 42 -13.55 31.72 -14.01
N ALA A 43 -13.94 33.00 -14.13
CA ALA A 43 -14.75 33.70 -13.13
C ALA A 43 -16.23 33.83 -13.54
N SER A 44 -16.59 33.55 -14.79
CA SER A 44 -17.96 33.71 -15.31
C SER A 44 -18.84 32.46 -15.17
N LEU A 45 -18.24 31.26 -15.08
CA LEU A 45 -18.97 29.99 -14.95
C LEU A 45 -19.38 29.66 -13.50
N SER A 46 -18.71 30.23 -12.49
CA SER A 46 -19.03 29.98 -11.07
C SER A 46 -20.42 30.49 -10.66
N ASN A 47 -21.00 31.39 -11.45
CA ASN A 47 -22.35 31.92 -11.24
C ASN A 47 -23.42 31.27 -12.15
N SER A 48 -23.09 30.23 -12.92
CA SER A 48 -24.05 29.52 -13.80
C SER A 48 -24.57 28.20 -13.21
N ARG A 49 -24.21 27.85 -11.98
CA ARG A 49 -24.54 26.56 -11.37
C ARG A 49 -25.49 26.71 -10.18
N ILE A 50 -26.50 25.84 -10.13
CA ILE A 50 -27.52 25.81 -9.08
C ILE A 50 -27.44 24.51 -8.28
N PHE A 51 -27.73 24.60 -6.98
CA PHE A 51 -27.91 23.47 -6.07
C PHE A 51 -29.40 23.15 -5.93
N ILE A 52 -29.73 21.86 -5.97
CA ILE A 52 -31.09 21.34 -5.82
C ILE A 52 -31.14 20.35 -4.64
N GLY A 53 -31.82 20.72 -3.57
CA GLY A 53 -31.89 19.97 -2.32
C GLY A 53 -33.20 19.20 -2.13
N GLY A 54 -33.13 18.08 -1.42
CA GLY A 54 -34.31 17.34 -0.98
C GLY A 54 -35.04 16.62 -2.11
N LEU A 55 -34.29 15.93 -2.97
CA LEU A 55 -34.84 15.16 -4.08
C LEU A 55 -35.75 14.03 -3.57
N SER A 56 -36.84 13.78 -4.27
CA SER A 56 -37.73 12.65 -4.00
C SER A 56 -37.10 11.30 -4.41
N GLU A 57 -37.59 10.22 -3.81
CA GLU A 57 -37.26 8.87 -4.24
C GLU A 57 -37.81 8.66 -5.66
N GLY A 58 -36.91 8.42 -6.63
CA GLY A 58 -37.26 8.35 -8.06
C GLY A 58 -36.84 9.57 -8.91
N CYS A 59 -36.26 10.62 -8.31
CA CYS A 59 -35.76 11.76 -9.09
C CYS A 59 -34.59 11.35 -10.01
N THR A 60 -34.77 11.47 -11.33
CA THR A 60 -33.76 11.13 -12.34
C THR A 60 -33.17 12.36 -13.02
N LYS A 61 -31.99 12.17 -13.64
CA LYS A 61 -31.34 13.21 -14.45
C LYS A 61 -32.29 13.78 -15.52
N ASN A 62 -33.08 12.91 -16.15
CA ASN A 62 -34.04 13.30 -17.19
C ASN A 62 -35.18 14.16 -16.64
N LEU A 63 -35.66 13.87 -15.43
CA LEU A 63 -36.69 14.68 -14.77
C LEU A 63 -36.14 16.07 -14.46
N LEU A 64 -34.95 16.16 -13.85
CA LEU A 64 -34.29 17.46 -13.61
C LEU A 64 -34.01 18.22 -14.92
N GLN A 65 -33.62 17.54 -15.99
CA GLN A 65 -33.41 18.18 -17.28
C GLN A 65 -34.69 18.81 -17.82
N LYS A 66 -35.81 18.08 -17.79
CA LYS A 66 -37.12 18.61 -18.20
C LYS A 66 -37.57 19.79 -17.33
N SER A 67 -37.33 19.73 -16.03
CA SER A 67 -37.71 20.80 -15.09
C SER A 67 -36.93 22.08 -15.30
N PHE A 68 -35.64 21.99 -15.66
CA PHE A 68 -34.75 23.14 -15.66
C PHE A 68 -34.38 23.66 -17.06
N GLN A 69 -34.57 22.88 -18.12
CA GLN A 69 -34.32 23.32 -19.50
C GLN A 69 -35.10 24.57 -19.94
N PRO A 70 -36.32 24.90 -19.44
CA PRO A 70 -37.02 26.12 -19.85
C PRO A 70 -36.30 27.41 -19.42
N PHE A 71 -35.40 27.34 -18.43
CA PHE A 71 -34.68 28.50 -17.91
C PHE A 71 -33.36 28.78 -18.64
N GLY A 72 -32.89 27.84 -19.47
CA GLY A 72 -31.70 27.99 -20.31
C GLY A 72 -31.05 26.67 -20.69
N THR A 73 -29.99 26.74 -21.51
CA THR A 73 -29.26 25.54 -21.94
C THR A 73 -28.52 24.92 -20.76
N ILE A 74 -28.83 23.65 -20.47
CA ILE A 74 -28.15 22.89 -19.42
C ILE A 74 -26.90 22.24 -20.00
N LEU A 75 -25.75 22.55 -19.41
CA LEU A 75 -24.46 21.92 -19.73
C LEU A 75 -24.27 20.60 -18.99
N GLU A 76 -24.68 20.54 -17.72
CA GLU A 76 -24.43 19.37 -16.87
C GLU A 76 -25.50 19.22 -15.78
N ILE A 77 -25.85 17.97 -15.46
CA ILE A 77 -26.66 17.61 -14.29
C ILE A 77 -25.94 16.49 -13.54
N SER A 78 -25.69 16.69 -12.25
CA SER A 78 -25.01 15.75 -11.34
C SER A 78 -25.87 15.48 -10.11
N ILE A 79 -26.29 14.23 -9.91
CA ILE A 79 -27.06 13.79 -8.72
C ILE A 79 -26.12 13.08 -7.74
N VAL A 80 -26.20 13.40 -6.45
CA VAL A 80 -25.35 12.84 -5.39
C VAL A 80 -26.22 12.18 -4.32
N GLY A 81 -25.85 10.94 -3.95
CA GLY A 81 -26.48 10.20 -2.85
C GLY A 81 -27.72 9.37 -3.21
N MET A 82 -28.00 9.16 -4.51
CA MET A 82 -29.17 8.39 -4.96
C MET A 82 -28.86 6.89 -5.21
N ASN A 83 -27.63 6.54 -5.65
CA ASN A 83 -27.26 5.17 -6.06
C ASN A 83 -25.99 4.61 -5.39
N ASP A 84 -25.48 5.28 -4.35
CA ASP A 84 -24.37 4.73 -3.62
C ASP A 84 -24.90 3.73 -2.60
N ASN A 85 -24.56 2.45 -2.77
CA ASN A 85 -24.59 1.41 -1.71
C ASN A 85 -23.59 1.73 -0.57
N VAL A 86 -23.44 3.02 -0.25
CA VAL A 86 -22.68 3.58 0.84
C VAL A 86 -23.66 3.75 1.98
N LYS A 87 -23.64 2.77 2.89
CA LYS A 87 -24.02 2.83 4.31
C LYS A 87 -25.13 3.84 4.67
N LYS A 88 -26.23 3.34 5.26
CA LYS A 88 -27.28 4.05 6.02
C LYS A 88 -26.75 4.90 7.21
N SER A 89 -25.73 5.72 7.00
CA SER A 89 -25.02 6.53 7.99
C SER A 89 -24.89 8.00 7.56
N SER A 90 -25.35 8.37 6.36
CA SER A 90 -25.56 9.78 6.00
C SER A 90 -27.06 10.06 6.14
N GLN A 91 -27.50 10.65 7.25
CA GLN A 91 -28.87 11.17 7.44
C GLN A 91 -29.26 12.28 6.43
N ARG A 92 -28.52 12.46 5.33
CA ARG A 92 -28.70 13.56 4.39
C ARG A 92 -29.48 13.08 3.18
N LYS A 93 -30.62 13.74 2.94
CA LYS A 93 -31.45 13.53 1.75
C LYS A 93 -30.64 13.78 0.47
N PRO A 94 -30.91 13.06 -0.63
CA PRO A 94 -30.22 13.23 -1.91
C PRO A 94 -30.38 14.66 -2.46
N PHE A 95 -29.39 15.09 -3.25
CA PHE A 95 -29.32 16.42 -3.84
C PHE A 95 -28.68 16.38 -5.24
N ALA A 96 -28.88 17.43 -6.03
CA ALA A 96 -28.31 17.56 -7.37
C ALA A 96 -27.69 18.94 -7.62
N PHE A 97 -26.89 19.03 -8.67
CA PHE A 97 -26.42 20.27 -9.26
C PHE A 97 -26.82 20.34 -10.73
N VAL A 98 -27.23 21.52 -11.18
CA VAL A 98 -27.50 21.81 -12.59
C VAL A 98 -26.64 22.99 -13.01
N THR A 99 -25.84 22.80 -14.05
CA THR A 99 -24.95 23.83 -14.62
C THR A 99 -25.56 24.34 -15.90
N PHE A 100 -25.78 25.65 -16.00
CA PHE A 100 -26.27 26.33 -17.21
C PHE A 100 -25.13 26.92 -18.03
N ASP A 101 -25.42 27.23 -19.29
CA ASP A 101 -24.54 27.99 -20.19
C ASP A 101 -24.34 29.45 -19.74
N SER A 102 -25.27 30.01 -18.96
CA SER A 102 -25.20 31.41 -18.51
C SER A 102 -25.67 31.63 -17.06
N PRO A 103 -25.10 32.63 -16.34
CA PRO A 103 -25.56 33.02 -15.01
C PRO A 103 -26.99 33.55 -14.99
N LYS A 104 -27.45 34.11 -16.12
CA LYS A 104 -28.81 34.63 -16.26
C LYS A 104 -29.82 33.48 -16.20
N SER A 105 -29.50 32.35 -16.83
CA SER A 105 -30.31 31.12 -16.79
C SER A 105 -30.37 30.50 -15.41
N ALA A 106 -29.24 30.46 -14.69
CA ALA A 106 -29.20 30.00 -13.30
C ALA A 106 -30.08 30.86 -12.37
N LYS A 107 -30.01 32.19 -12.48
CA LYS A 107 -30.87 33.11 -11.72
C LYS A 107 -32.35 32.94 -12.09
N ALA A 108 -32.67 32.80 -13.38
CA ALA A 108 -34.03 32.58 -13.84
C ALA A 108 -34.62 31.27 -13.29
N ALA A 109 -33.82 30.20 -13.23
CA ALA A 109 -34.19 28.93 -12.62
C ALA A 109 -34.49 29.07 -11.13
N ILE A 110 -33.67 29.81 -10.38
CA ILE A 110 -33.90 30.03 -8.95
C ILE A 110 -35.17 30.87 -8.72
N SER A 111 -35.38 31.92 -9.50
CA SER A 111 -36.55 32.81 -9.30
C SER A 111 -37.87 32.20 -9.75
N ASN A 112 -37.87 31.28 -10.73
CA ASN A 112 -39.08 30.81 -11.39
C ASN A 112 -39.28 29.29 -11.34
N HIS A 113 -38.46 28.54 -10.57
CA HIS A 113 -38.72 27.12 -10.37
C HIS A 113 -40.11 26.90 -9.77
N ARG A 114 -40.86 25.95 -10.32
CA ARG A 114 -42.08 25.44 -9.69
C ARG A 114 -41.77 24.09 -9.05
N THR A 115 -42.23 23.90 -7.82
CA THR A 115 -41.93 22.72 -7.00
C THR A 115 -42.74 21.47 -7.39
N VAL A 116 -43.65 21.61 -8.38
CA VAL A 116 -44.58 20.56 -8.80
C VAL A 116 -44.45 20.34 -10.31
N LEU A 117 -44.12 19.10 -10.70
CA LEU A 117 -44.44 18.54 -12.01
C LEU A 117 -45.21 17.25 -11.74
N ASP A 118 -46.40 17.12 -12.33
CA ASP A 118 -47.19 15.89 -12.27
C ASP A 118 -46.37 14.74 -12.85
N VAL A 119 -46.16 13.70 -12.04
CA VAL A 119 -45.60 12.44 -12.53
C VAL A 119 -46.73 11.72 -13.25
N GLU A 120 -46.87 11.93 -14.57
CA GLU A 120 -47.74 11.06 -15.37
C GLU A 120 -47.20 9.63 -15.27
N ASN A 121 -47.98 8.78 -14.61
CA ASN A 121 -47.74 7.34 -14.42
C ASN A 121 -47.61 6.63 -15.78
N GLY A 122 -46.37 6.41 -16.22
CA GLY A 122 -46.03 5.55 -17.35
C GLY A 122 -45.43 4.23 -16.89
N TYR A 123 -46.20 3.39 -16.19
CA TYR A 123 -45.89 1.97 -16.04
C TYR A 123 -47.11 1.14 -16.43
N SER A 124 -47.11 0.66 -17.67
CA SER A 124 -47.97 -0.42 -18.12
C SER A 124 -47.49 -1.72 -17.47
N ASN A 125 -48.30 -2.32 -16.60
CA ASN A 125 -48.16 -3.72 -16.22
C ASN A 125 -49.43 -4.46 -16.63
N GLY A 126 -49.23 -5.51 -17.43
CA GLY A 126 -50.25 -6.46 -17.81
C GLY A 126 -50.74 -7.30 -16.62
N ASP A 127 -52.06 -7.44 -16.60
CA ASP A 127 -52.88 -8.63 -16.34
C ASP A 127 -52.38 -9.80 -15.47
N GLY A 128 -53.26 -10.17 -14.53
CA GLY A 128 -53.33 -11.44 -13.77
C GLY A 128 -52.54 -11.48 -12.45
N GLY A 129 -53.10 -11.66 -11.26
CA GLY A 129 -54.46 -11.95 -10.81
C GLY A 129 -54.40 -12.45 -9.34
N ASP A 130 -55.36 -11.95 -8.54
CA ASP A 130 -56.01 -12.51 -7.34
C ASP A 130 -55.34 -12.68 -5.95
N ASN A 131 -55.98 -11.94 -5.01
CA ASN A 131 -56.47 -12.29 -3.65
C ASN A 131 -55.44 -12.48 -2.50
N ASN A 132 -55.61 -11.93 -1.27
CA ASN A 132 -56.82 -11.54 -0.54
C ASN A 132 -56.49 -10.71 0.74
N ASN A 133 -57.38 -9.76 1.08
CA ASN A 133 -57.83 -9.26 2.41
C ASN A 133 -56.87 -8.93 3.57
N ASN A 134 -56.91 -7.67 4.08
CA ASN A 134 -57.82 -7.31 5.19
C ASN A 134 -57.85 -5.80 5.56
N ASN A 135 -59.03 -5.40 6.04
CA ASN A 135 -59.56 -4.07 6.35
C ASN A 135 -58.86 -3.26 7.45
N ASN A 136 -58.90 -1.91 7.34
CA ASN A 136 -59.76 -1.08 8.22
C ASN A 136 -59.77 0.42 7.84
N ASN A 137 -60.97 0.99 7.95
CA ASN A 137 -61.42 2.36 7.70
C ASN A 137 -60.74 3.42 8.60
N ASP A 138 -60.52 4.65 8.09
CA ASP A 138 -61.45 5.79 8.35
C ASP A 138 -61.11 7.03 7.50
N ASN A 139 -62.15 7.77 7.12
CA ASN A 139 -62.16 8.91 6.22
C ASN A 139 -61.65 10.20 6.88
N THR A 140 -60.81 10.98 6.17
CA THR A 140 -60.98 12.45 6.06
C THR A 140 -60.05 13.03 4.97
N LYS A 141 -60.65 13.34 3.81
CA LYS A 141 -60.19 14.28 2.76
C LYS A 141 -58.79 14.01 2.17
N GLU A 142 -58.74 13.20 1.12
CA GLU A 142 -57.63 13.16 0.16
C GLU A 142 -57.49 14.53 -0.54
N GLU A 143 -56.46 15.29 -0.16
CA GLU A 143 -55.84 16.24 -1.08
C GLU A 143 -54.87 15.47 -2.00
N PRO A 144 -54.74 15.85 -3.27
CA PRO A 144 -53.87 15.14 -4.21
C PRO A 144 -52.44 15.11 -3.64
N ASN A 145 -51.88 13.91 -3.53
CA ASN A 145 -50.55 13.66 -2.96
C ASN A 145 -49.47 14.26 -3.88
N ASN A 146 -49.29 15.57 -3.78
CA ASN A 146 -48.40 16.34 -4.63
C ASN A 146 -46.97 16.17 -4.13
N GLN A 147 -46.38 15.00 -4.41
CA GLN A 147 -45.05 14.66 -3.93
C GLN A 147 -44.00 15.47 -4.70
N LEU A 148 -43.54 16.56 -4.08
CA LEU A 148 -42.58 17.49 -4.65
C LEU A 148 -41.29 16.79 -5.13
N LEU A 149 -40.88 17.03 -6.37
CA LEU A 149 -39.67 16.43 -6.97
C LEU A 149 -38.37 16.86 -6.28
N PHE A 150 -38.34 18.10 -5.76
CA PHE A 150 -37.24 18.69 -4.99
C PHE A 150 -37.80 19.76 -4.05
N ARG A 151 -37.06 20.13 -3.00
CA ARG A 151 -37.54 21.06 -1.95
C ARG A 151 -36.84 22.41 -1.96
N GLN A 152 -35.68 22.51 -2.59
CA GLN A 152 -34.81 23.68 -2.49
C GLN A 152 -34.04 23.88 -3.79
N VAL A 153 -34.02 25.10 -4.32
CA VAL A 153 -33.18 25.50 -5.47
C VAL A 153 -32.49 26.81 -5.13
N GLU A 154 -31.16 26.80 -5.10
CA GLU A 154 -30.36 27.97 -4.73
C GLU A 154 -29.13 28.10 -5.63
N MET A 155 -28.52 29.30 -5.67
CA MET A 155 -27.21 29.47 -6.31
C MET A 155 -26.22 28.53 -5.64
N GLU A 156 -25.33 27.91 -6.40
CA GLU A 156 -24.18 27.25 -5.80
C GLU A 156 -23.33 28.32 -5.12
N ASN A 157 -23.50 28.46 -3.80
CA ASN A 157 -22.54 29.20 -3.02
C ASN A 157 -21.23 28.40 -3.07
N PRO A 158 -20.10 28.96 -3.54
CA PRO A 158 -18.81 28.34 -3.35
C PRO A 158 -18.64 28.18 -1.85
N ARG A 159 -18.85 26.95 -1.37
CA ARG A 159 -19.02 26.66 0.06
C ARG A 159 -17.89 27.33 0.82
N ASN A 160 -18.25 28.23 1.73
CA ASN A 160 -17.29 28.94 2.57
C ASN A 160 -16.48 27.88 3.33
N GLN A 161 -15.24 27.63 2.92
CA GLN A 161 -14.40 26.57 3.49
C GLN A 161 -14.07 26.84 4.97
N LYS A 162 -14.31 28.06 5.45
CA LYS A 162 -14.06 28.51 6.83
C LYS A 162 -14.96 27.87 7.89
N ASP A 163 -16.18 27.43 7.54
CA ASP A 163 -17.14 26.93 8.54
C ASP A 163 -17.17 25.41 8.72
N ARG A 164 -16.14 24.69 8.24
CA ARG A 164 -15.85 23.35 8.77
C ARG A 164 -14.97 23.48 10.02
N SER A 165 -15.54 24.04 11.09
CA SER A 165 -15.01 23.75 12.41
C SER A 165 -15.03 22.22 12.57
N ARG A 166 -13.85 21.60 12.68
CA ARG A 166 -13.76 20.20 13.07
C ARG A 166 -14.52 20.08 14.39
N SER A 167 -15.45 19.13 14.51
CA SER A 167 -16.15 18.89 15.77
C SER A 167 -15.12 18.73 16.90
N ASN A 168 -15.48 19.15 18.11
CA ASN A 168 -14.58 19.00 19.27
C ASN A 168 -14.08 17.55 19.41
N ALA A 169 -14.93 16.56 19.10
CA ALA A 169 -14.57 15.14 19.05
C ALA A 169 -13.47 14.82 18.02
N ALA A 170 -13.53 15.40 16.81
CA ALA A 170 -12.49 15.19 15.79
C ALA A 170 -11.16 15.85 16.17
N ARG A 171 -11.20 17.00 16.86
CA ARG A 171 -10.00 17.66 17.42
C ARG A 171 -9.38 16.83 18.55
N GLN A 172 -10.21 16.34 19.48
CA GLN A 172 -9.75 15.47 20.56
C GLN A 172 -9.13 14.18 20.03
N LYS A 173 -9.73 13.54 19.02
CA LYS A 173 -9.17 12.34 18.39
C LYS A 173 -7.82 12.59 17.71
N GLU A 174 -7.69 13.74 17.04
CA GLU A 174 -6.41 14.15 16.43
C GLU A 174 -5.35 14.45 17.49
N GLN A 175 -5.73 15.09 18.60
CA GLN A 175 -4.83 15.37 19.72
C GLN A 175 -4.37 14.09 20.40
N ALA A 176 -5.29 13.19 20.77
CA ALA A 176 -4.95 11.91 21.38
C ALA A 176 -4.04 11.05 20.50
N TYR A 177 -4.26 11.07 19.17
CA TYR A 177 -3.37 10.40 18.23
C TYR A 177 -1.97 11.06 18.16
N ARG A 178 -1.88 12.39 18.21
CA ARG A 178 -0.60 13.10 18.33
C ARG A 178 0.13 12.73 19.62
N ASP A 179 -0.57 12.77 20.75
CA ASP A 179 -0.01 12.46 22.07
C ASP A 179 0.53 11.02 22.10
N SER A 180 -0.22 10.07 21.53
CA SER A 180 0.23 8.68 21.38
C SER A 180 1.53 8.57 20.58
N ILE A 181 1.71 9.39 19.54
CA ILE A 181 2.94 9.34 18.74
C ILE A 181 4.12 10.01 19.42
N LEU A 182 3.88 11.15 20.10
CA LEU A 182 4.89 11.76 20.95
C LEU A 182 5.35 10.77 22.02
N ASP A 183 4.43 9.99 22.60
CA ASP A 183 4.76 8.97 23.59
C ASP A 183 5.64 7.85 23.01
N MET A 184 5.29 7.30 21.84
CA MET A 184 6.12 6.31 21.13
C MET A 184 7.52 6.85 20.80
N CYS A 185 7.63 8.13 20.42
CA CYS A 185 8.91 8.72 20.03
C CYS A 185 9.91 8.82 21.20
N LYS A 186 9.45 8.80 22.47
CA LYS A 186 10.34 8.91 23.65
C LYS A 186 11.30 7.73 23.80
N SER A 187 10.85 6.53 23.44
CA SER A 187 11.64 5.29 23.55
C SER A 187 12.25 4.85 22.22
N THR A 188 11.74 5.36 21.10
CA THR A 188 12.14 4.95 19.75
C THR A 188 13.57 5.35 19.43
N ASN A 189 14.35 4.40 18.90
CA ASN A 189 15.64 4.65 18.27
C ASN A 189 15.83 3.95 16.92
N LEU A 190 14.80 3.25 16.44
CA LEU A 190 14.75 2.66 15.10
C LEU A 190 13.33 2.82 14.52
N ILE A 191 13.24 3.33 13.30
CA ILE A 191 11.97 3.46 12.57
C ILE A 191 12.03 2.67 11.28
N LEU A 192 11.05 1.79 11.07
CA LEU A 192 10.91 1.03 9.83
C LEU A 192 9.82 1.67 8.96
N GLN A 193 10.15 1.87 7.69
CA GLN A 193 9.20 2.22 6.65
C GLN A 193 8.59 0.93 6.09
N VAL A 194 7.29 0.73 6.28
CA VAL A 194 6.60 -0.53 6.00
C VAL A 194 5.40 -0.27 5.09
N GLN A 195 5.07 -1.16 4.16
CA GLN A 195 3.81 -1.02 3.42
C GLN A 195 2.62 -1.07 4.39
N THR A 196 1.62 -0.21 4.24
CA THR A 196 0.49 -0.13 5.20
C THR A 196 -0.25 -1.46 5.32
N THR A 197 -0.34 -2.25 4.26
CA THR A 197 -0.93 -3.59 4.24
C THR A 197 -0.15 -4.65 5.04
N HIS A 198 1.11 -4.36 5.38
CA HIS A 198 2.00 -5.23 6.14
C HIS A 198 2.21 -4.73 7.56
N ALA A 199 1.95 -3.45 7.85
CA ALA A 199 2.28 -2.77 9.09
C ALA A 199 1.85 -3.52 10.35
N GLU A 200 0.56 -3.82 10.49
CA GLU A 200 0.03 -4.56 11.65
C GLU A 200 0.60 -5.97 11.72
N ARG A 201 0.71 -6.66 10.57
CA ARG A 201 1.25 -8.03 10.50
C ARG A 201 2.72 -8.10 10.88
N LEU A 202 3.51 -7.11 10.47
CA LEU A 202 4.93 -7.03 10.83
C LEU A 202 5.10 -6.68 12.30
N SER A 203 4.29 -5.75 12.82
CA SER A 203 4.25 -5.44 14.26
C SER A 203 4.03 -6.70 15.07
N SER A 204 2.94 -7.44 14.81
CA SER A 204 2.63 -8.66 15.55
C SER A 204 3.67 -9.76 15.34
N TYR A 205 4.27 -9.85 14.15
CA TYR A 205 5.31 -10.85 13.87
C TYR A 205 6.58 -10.60 14.69
N LEU A 206 7.02 -9.34 14.77
CA LEU A 206 8.18 -8.94 15.55
C LEU A 206 7.98 -9.12 17.06
N GLU A 207 6.74 -9.09 17.54
CA GLU A 207 6.39 -9.29 18.95
C GLU A 207 6.26 -10.77 19.36
N THR A 208 6.37 -11.72 18.42
CA THR A 208 6.31 -13.16 18.76
C THR A 208 7.53 -13.58 19.59
N ASP A 209 7.34 -14.50 20.54
CA ASP A 209 8.43 -15.03 21.38
C ASP A 209 9.57 -15.61 20.54
N THR A 210 9.26 -16.28 19.43
CA THR A 210 10.29 -16.81 18.51
C THR A 210 11.19 -15.71 17.97
N ILE A 211 10.61 -14.61 17.47
CA ILE A 211 11.41 -13.48 16.96
C ILE A 211 12.08 -12.72 18.10
N GLN A 212 11.46 -12.60 19.27
CA GLN A 212 12.12 -12.00 20.43
C GLN A 212 13.33 -12.81 20.89
N ASN A 213 13.28 -14.13 20.78
CA ASN A 213 14.39 -15.03 21.11
C ASN A 213 15.50 -15.00 20.05
N ASP A 214 15.15 -15.04 18.76
CA ASP A 214 16.09 -15.00 17.61
C ASP A 214 16.99 -13.74 17.63
N TYR A 215 16.52 -12.66 18.26
CA TYR A 215 17.19 -11.36 18.33
C TYR A 215 17.37 -10.89 19.79
N SER A 216 17.38 -11.83 20.74
CA SER A 216 17.36 -11.54 22.18
C SER A 216 18.53 -10.67 22.66
N GLU A 217 19.69 -10.79 22.01
CA GLU A 217 20.88 -9.98 22.28
C GLU A 217 20.71 -8.49 21.94
N LEU A 218 19.77 -8.16 21.04
CA LEU A 218 19.51 -6.78 20.61
C LEU A 218 18.43 -6.08 21.47
N LYS A 219 17.81 -6.81 22.40
CA LYS A 219 16.82 -6.33 23.39
C LYS A 219 15.88 -5.28 22.81
N PHE A 220 15.13 -5.67 21.78
CA PHE A 220 14.29 -4.76 21.04
C PHE A 220 12.82 -4.85 21.44
N LYS A 221 12.07 -3.77 21.21
CA LYS A 221 10.63 -3.70 21.48
C LYS A 221 9.94 -2.91 20.37
N VAL A 222 8.75 -3.36 19.99
CA VAL A 222 7.84 -2.57 19.16
C VAL A 222 7.15 -1.52 20.04
N GLU A 223 7.40 -0.24 19.76
CA GLU A 223 6.78 0.88 20.49
C GLU A 223 5.41 1.22 19.90
N GLY A 224 5.23 0.98 18.60
CA GLY A 224 3.92 0.99 17.95
C GLY A 224 3.99 1.48 16.51
N LEU A 225 2.82 1.85 15.96
CA LEU A 225 2.63 2.18 14.55
C LEU A 225 2.05 3.56 14.40
N ASN A 226 2.46 4.30 13.35
CA ASN A 226 1.64 5.41 12.93
C ASN A 226 0.36 4.90 12.24
N GLY A 227 -0.79 5.37 12.72
CA GLY A 227 -2.07 5.17 12.05
C GLY A 227 -2.00 5.53 10.56
N ALA A 228 -2.68 4.73 9.71
CA ALA A 228 -2.54 4.71 8.25
C ALA A 228 -2.27 6.08 7.61
N ALA A 229 -1.02 6.31 7.22
CA ALA A 229 -0.65 7.51 6.48
C ALA A 229 -1.27 7.46 5.08
N ARG A 230 -1.54 8.64 4.50
CA ARG A 230 -2.27 8.82 3.22
C ARG A 230 -1.56 8.29 1.97
N ARG A 231 -0.57 7.39 2.09
CA ARG A 231 0.33 6.99 1.00
C ARG A 231 0.84 5.54 1.13
N ASN A 232 -0.03 4.53 1.28
CA ASN A 232 0.33 3.09 1.24
C ASN A 232 1.55 2.65 2.09
N MET A 233 2.04 3.49 2.99
CA MET A 233 3.25 3.34 3.78
C MET A 233 2.90 3.77 5.20
N SER A 234 3.36 2.98 6.16
CA SER A 234 3.30 3.25 7.58
C SER A 234 4.73 3.26 8.14
N LEU A 235 4.89 3.85 9.31
CA LEU A 235 6.09 3.83 10.12
C LEU A 235 5.84 2.93 11.32
N LEU A 236 6.72 1.96 11.52
CA LEU A 236 6.81 1.14 12.71
C LEU A 236 7.94 1.68 13.58
N PHE A 237 7.62 1.94 14.84
CA PHE A 237 8.50 2.53 15.83
C PHE A 237 9.05 1.41 16.72
N LEU A 238 10.36 1.33 16.85
CA LEU A 238 11.04 0.33 17.66
C LEU A 238 12.08 0.99 18.57
N SER A 239 12.29 0.35 19.72
CA SER A 239 13.45 0.58 20.56
C SER A 239 14.36 -0.66 20.53
N SER A 240 15.66 -0.48 20.65
CA SER A 240 16.66 -1.56 20.72
C SER A 240 17.89 -1.10 21.50
N SER A 241 18.61 -2.04 22.12
CA SER A 241 19.94 -1.73 22.67
C SER A 241 21.00 -1.48 21.59
N ASP A 242 20.79 -2.00 20.37
CA ASP A 242 21.64 -1.80 19.20
C ASP A 242 20.76 -1.62 17.94
N PRO A 243 20.25 -0.40 17.68
CA PRO A 243 19.36 -0.15 16.55
C PRO A 243 20.02 -0.36 15.18
N THR A 244 21.35 -0.19 15.10
CA THR A 244 22.13 -0.39 13.89
C THR A 244 22.27 -1.88 13.58
N GLY A 245 22.66 -2.69 14.57
CA GLY A 245 22.72 -4.14 14.43
C GLY A 245 21.35 -4.75 14.15
N LEU A 246 20.29 -4.25 14.80
CA LEU A 246 18.93 -4.67 14.52
C LEU A 246 18.51 -4.33 13.09
N ALA A 247 18.73 -3.10 12.63
CA ALA A 247 18.40 -2.70 11.25
C ALA A 247 19.10 -3.60 10.22
N LEU A 248 20.36 -3.96 10.46
CA LEU A 248 21.13 -4.86 9.60
C LEU A 248 20.53 -6.27 9.57
N ARG A 249 20.26 -6.86 10.75
CA ARG A 249 19.69 -8.22 10.81
C ARG A 249 18.28 -8.31 10.21
N LEU A 250 17.41 -7.34 10.49
CA LEU A 250 16.07 -7.29 9.91
C LEU A 250 16.10 -7.17 8.38
N HIS A 251 17.13 -6.51 7.83
CA HIS A 251 17.31 -6.39 6.38
C HIS A 251 17.87 -7.67 5.73
N HIS A 252 18.67 -8.44 6.46
CA HIS A 252 19.16 -9.74 6.02
C HIS A 252 18.19 -10.89 6.31
N ASP A 253 17.18 -10.69 7.15
CA ASP A 253 16.15 -11.70 7.40
C ASP A 253 15.29 -11.89 6.14
N PRO A 254 15.23 -13.12 5.58
CA PRO A 254 14.58 -13.41 4.31
C PRO A 254 13.06 -13.17 4.33
N ILE A 255 12.45 -13.16 5.52
CA ILE A 255 11.02 -12.95 5.73
C ILE A 255 10.74 -11.47 5.97
N ILE A 256 11.43 -10.88 6.94
CA ILE A 256 11.13 -9.52 7.43
C ILE A 256 11.50 -8.46 6.41
N ALA A 257 12.63 -8.63 5.71
CA ALA A 257 13.12 -7.66 4.74
C ALA A 257 12.10 -7.32 3.64
N ARG A 258 11.24 -8.29 3.27
CA ARG A 258 10.19 -8.11 2.24
C ARG A 258 9.02 -7.25 2.70
N ALA A 259 8.79 -7.18 4.02
CA ALA A 259 7.77 -6.31 4.59
C ALA A 259 8.24 -4.85 4.66
N MET A 260 9.56 -4.64 4.67
CA MET A 260 10.23 -3.37 4.90
C MET A 260 10.68 -2.71 3.61
N LYS A 261 10.73 -1.38 3.62
CA LYS A 261 11.24 -0.58 2.51
C LYS A 261 12.52 0.16 2.86
N LYS A 262 12.57 0.78 4.04
CA LYS A 262 13.72 1.52 4.57
C LYS A 262 13.75 1.44 6.08
N CYS A 263 14.94 1.59 6.65
CA CYS A 263 15.16 1.76 8.08
C CYS A 263 15.75 3.14 8.33
N TYR A 264 15.43 3.72 9.48
CA TYR A 264 15.99 4.98 9.95
C TYR A 264 16.43 4.79 11.40
N VAL A 265 17.74 4.81 11.63
CA VAL A 265 18.30 4.88 12.99
C VAL A 265 18.13 6.31 13.46
N VAL A 266 17.46 6.50 14.60
CA VAL A 266 17.12 7.82 15.13
C VAL A 266 17.50 7.92 16.61
N ASN A 267 17.72 9.13 17.09
CA ASN A 267 17.98 9.39 18.50
C ASN A 267 16.69 9.41 19.31
N LYS A 268 16.79 9.05 20.59
CA LYS A 268 15.66 9.02 21.54
C LYS A 268 15.07 10.41 21.83
N THR A 269 15.84 11.47 21.60
CA THR A 269 15.39 12.85 21.83
C THR A 269 14.58 13.32 20.62
N ALA A 270 13.27 13.16 20.69
CA ALA A 270 12.36 13.78 19.72
C ALA A 270 12.32 15.29 19.93
N VAL A 271 12.62 16.07 18.89
CA VAL A 271 12.48 17.52 18.93
C VAL A 271 11.11 17.88 18.38
N GLU A 272 10.25 18.44 19.22
CA GLU A 272 9.05 19.10 18.76
C GLU A 272 9.46 20.43 18.12
N VAL A 273 9.13 20.59 16.83
CA VAL A 273 9.48 21.80 16.12
C VAL A 273 8.23 22.64 15.89
N GLU A 274 8.15 23.80 16.53
CA GLU A 274 7.06 24.74 16.29
C GLU A 274 7.12 25.31 14.86
N LEU A 275 6.07 25.05 14.07
CA LEU A 275 5.97 25.51 12.67
C LEU A 275 5.16 26.82 12.69
N SER A 276 5.77 27.98 12.90
CA SER A 276 5.04 29.27 12.87
C SER A 276 4.54 29.63 11.46
N GLU A 277 3.34 30.21 11.35
CA GLU A 277 2.66 30.58 10.09
C GLU A 277 3.39 31.61 9.20
N GLU A 278 4.49 32.21 9.67
CA GLU A 278 5.24 33.18 8.87
C GLU A 278 6.17 32.48 7.87
N LYS A 279 5.97 32.79 6.58
CA LYS A 279 6.78 32.35 5.41
C LYS A 279 8.30 32.60 5.52
N GLY A 280 8.80 33.15 6.62
CA GLY A 280 10.23 33.33 6.92
C GLY A 280 10.90 32.17 7.67
N ASN A 281 10.16 31.20 8.21
CA ASN A 281 10.65 30.27 9.25
C ASN A 281 10.90 28.81 8.83
N GLU A 282 10.81 28.43 7.55
CA GLU A 282 11.37 27.13 7.10
C GLU A 282 12.89 27.04 7.40
N LYS A 283 13.58 28.19 7.45
CA LYS A 283 15.03 28.29 7.75
C LYS A 283 15.43 27.88 9.18
N THR A 284 14.53 28.00 10.16
CA THR A 284 14.84 27.82 11.59
C THR A 284 14.64 26.37 12.06
N ILE A 285 13.75 25.66 11.38
CA ILE A 285 13.42 24.24 11.61
C ILE A 285 14.58 23.35 11.20
N TYR A 286 15.13 23.63 10.03
CA TYR A 286 16.29 22.91 9.55
C TYR A 286 17.57 23.30 10.27
N SER A 287 17.63 24.48 10.92
CA SER A 287 18.77 24.83 11.76
C SER A 287 18.76 24.15 13.12
N ALA A 288 17.59 23.95 13.74
CA ALA A 288 17.46 23.11 14.94
C ALA A 288 17.80 21.65 14.61
N LEU A 289 17.32 21.14 13.48
CA LEU A 289 17.63 19.78 13.03
C LEU A 289 19.09 19.61 12.62
N ALA A 290 19.72 20.63 12.04
CA ALA A 290 21.15 20.62 11.72
C ALA A 290 22.02 20.74 12.99
N MET A 291 21.58 21.45 14.02
CA MET A 291 22.24 21.45 15.33
C MET A 291 22.17 20.08 16.01
N ASP A 292 20.99 19.45 16.03
CA ASP A 292 20.83 18.08 16.57
C ASP A 292 21.59 17.04 15.75
N THR A 293 21.59 17.19 14.43
CA THR A 293 22.43 16.41 13.51
C THR A 293 23.90 16.60 13.82
N ALA A 294 24.37 17.85 14.00
CA ALA A 294 25.76 18.15 14.35
C ALA A 294 26.12 17.68 15.78
N MET A 295 25.18 17.68 16.72
CA MET A 295 25.36 17.11 18.06
C MET A 295 25.43 15.58 18.01
N ALA A 296 24.58 14.92 17.22
CA ALA A 296 24.64 13.47 17.00
C ALA A 296 25.97 13.06 16.36
N MET A 297 26.43 13.82 15.36
CA MET A 297 27.76 13.66 14.76
C MET A 297 28.89 13.86 15.78
N ASN A 298 28.81 14.87 16.65
CA ASN A 298 29.79 15.10 17.71
C ASN A 298 29.78 14.02 18.81
N MET A 299 28.63 13.39 19.09
CA MET A 299 28.55 12.30 20.08
C MET A 299 29.10 10.97 19.54
N ASP A 300 28.92 10.69 18.24
CA ASP A 300 29.49 9.50 17.57
C ASP A 300 31.03 9.60 17.52
N VAL A 301 31.54 10.78 17.16
CA VAL A 301 33.00 11.06 17.07
C VAL A 301 33.71 11.01 18.44
N GLN A 302 33.00 11.17 19.56
CA GLN A 302 33.59 11.05 20.90
C GLN A 302 33.56 9.63 21.49
N GLY A 303 32.78 8.72 20.90
CA GLY A 303 32.71 7.31 21.33
C GLY A 303 33.77 6.41 20.68
N GLU A 304 34.22 6.76 19.49
CA GLU A 304 35.30 6.07 18.78
C GLU A 304 36.60 6.87 18.87
N SER A 305 37.73 6.18 19.04
CA SER A 305 39.06 6.79 18.93
C SER A 305 39.35 7.14 17.48
N VAL A 306 38.63 8.13 16.94
CA VAL A 306 38.82 8.61 15.57
C VAL A 306 40.21 9.24 15.51
N SER A 307 41.06 8.68 14.65
CA SER A 307 42.38 9.26 14.39
C SER A 307 42.19 10.62 13.73
N LYS A 308 42.94 11.64 14.16
CA LYS A 308 42.75 13.08 13.84
C LYS A 308 42.78 13.50 12.35
N ASN A 309 42.71 12.57 11.39
CA ASN A 309 42.96 12.84 9.97
C ASN A 309 41.97 12.16 8.99
N GLU A 310 40.85 11.56 9.43
CA GLU A 310 39.89 10.93 8.50
C GLU A 310 38.72 11.88 8.18
N GLU A 311 38.47 12.12 6.89
CA GLU A 311 37.36 12.95 6.43
C GLU A 311 36.04 12.15 6.54
N VAL A 312 35.21 12.50 7.54
CA VAL A 312 33.89 11.89 7.73
C VAL A 312 32.90 12.49 6.74
N SER A 313 32.21 11.63 5.98
CA SER A 313 31.28 12.06 4.93
C SER A 313 29.92 11.37 5.09
N TYR A 314 28.84 12.13 4.97
CA TYR A 314 27.50 11.65 5.29
C TYR A 314 26.57 11.61 4.07
N ARG A 315 25.70 10.61 4.03
CA ARG A 315 24.54 10.58 3.12
C ARG A 315 23.25 10.83 3.88
N LEU A 316 22.48 11.83 3.45
CA LEU A 316 21.18 12.15 4.03
C LEU A 316 20.06 11.21 3.52
N HIS A 317 19.38 10.53 4.43
CA HIS A 317 18.13 9.81 4.21
C HIS A 317 16.99 10.47 4.98
N ALA A 318 16.08 11.13 4.27
CA ALA A 318 14.95 11.81 4.88
C ALA A 318 13.59 11.12 4.60
N PHE A 319 12.72 11.09 5.61
CA PHE A 319 11.30 10.78 5.47
C PHE A 319 10.43 11.94 5.99
N PRO A 320 9.44 12.42 5.22
CA PRO A 320 9.17 12.06 3.83
C PRO A 320 10.28 12.56 2.89
N PRO A 321 10.56 11.91 1.74
CA PRO A 321 11.65 12.32 0.85
C PRO A 321 11.59 13.78 0.38
N SER A 322 10.40 14.38 0.38
CA SER A 322 10.18 15.77 -0.02
C SER A 322 10.91 16.80 0.85
N ILE A 323 11.31 16.47 2.08
CA ILE A 323 12.05 17.43 2.94
C ILE A 323 13.56 17.41 2.67
N GLN A 324 14.08 16.44 1.92
CA GLN A 324 15.52 16.20 1.76
C GLN A 324 16.26 17.39 1.14
N SER A 325 15.71 18.03 0.10
CA SER A 325 16.37 19.16 -0.57
C SER A 325 16.47 20.40 0.33
N ASN A 326 15.41 20.65 1.10
CA ASN A 326 15.36 21.80 2.00
C ASN A 326 16.30 21.60 3.19
N LEU A 327 16.37 20.36 3.71
CA LEU A 327 17.35 19.95 4.72
C LEU A 327 18.80 20.18 4.26
N LEU A 328 19.13 19.67 3.08
CA LEU A 328 20.47 19.76 2.52
C LEU A 328 20.91 21.23 2.38
N THR A 329 20.00 22.08 1.89
CA THR A 329 20.26 23.52 1.73
C THR A 329 20.56 24.20 3.06
N ALA A 330 19.82 23.85 4.11
CA ALA A 330 20.00 24.45 5.42
C ALA A 330 21.28 23.97 6.14
N ILE A 331 21.61 22.68 6.06
CA ILE A 331 22.85 22.13 6.64
C ILE A 331 24.07 22.78 5.99
N ASN A 332 24.10 22.87 4.65
CA ASN A 332 25.19 23.51 3.93
C ASN A 332 25.38 24.98 4.33
N LYS A 333 24.27 25.70 4.56
CA LYS A 333 24.32 27.11 5.00
C LYS A 333 24.94 27.24 6.39
N ILE A 334 24.62 26.33 7.31
CA ILE A 334 25.17 26.37 8.68
C ILE A 334 26.66 26.12 8.64
N ASN A 335 27.13 25.11 7.90
CA ASN A 335 28.56 24.82 7.76
C ASN A 335 29.35 26.02 7.21
N THR A 336 28.77 26.81 6.30
CA THR A 336 29.41 28.03 5.79
C THR A 336 29.43 29.19 6.80
N ASP A 337 28.43 29.27 7.69
CA ASP A 337 28.31 30.35 8.68
C ASP A 337 29.19 30.09 9.94
N THR A 338 29.42 28.83 10.34
CA THR A 338 30.32 28.47 11.47
C THR A 338 31.80 28.49 11.13
N ALA A 339 32.17 28.21 9.87
CA ALA A 339 33.58 28.23 9.42
C ALA A 339 34.25 29.61 9.57
N GLY A 340 33.47 30.68 9.75
CA GLY A 340 33.98 32.05 9.89
C GLY A 340 34.30 32.53 11.31
N LYS A 341 34.11 31.73 12.37
CA LYS A 341 34.15 32.28 13.75
C LYS A 341 35.07 31.64 14.79
N ASP A 342 35.58 30.42 14.65
CA ASP A 342 36.59 29.89 15.59
C ASP A 342 37.48 28.82 14.94
N ALA A 343 38.79 29.07 14.87
CA ALA A 343 39.80 28.22 14.26
C ALA A 343 40.20 26.97 15.09
N SER A 344 39.32 26.51 15.98
CA SER A 344 39.57 25.36 16.87
C SER A 344 38.34 24.45 17.08
N SER A 345 37.46 24.33 16.09
CA SER A 345 36.27 23.44 16.13
C SER A 345 36.22 22.49 14.92
N PRO A 346 35.50 21.35 15.01
CA PRO A 346 35.93 20.04 14.51
C PRO A 346 35.77 19.85 13.00
N GLU A 347 36.32 18.72 12.53
CA GLU A 347 36.33 18.16 11.17
C GLU A 347 35.17 18.61 10.26
N THR A 348 35.51 18.97 9.02
CA THR A 348 34.55 19.51 8.05
C THR A 348 33.52 18.45 7.68
N ILE A 349 32.30 18.56 8.18
CA ILE A 349 31.20 17.64 7.84
C ILE A 349 30.85 17.81 6.36
N THR A 350 31.16 16.80 5.55
CA THR A 350 30.87 16.79 4.10
C THR A 350 29.64 15.92 3.80
N LEU A 351 28.56 16.51 3.26
CA LEU A 351 27.41 15.74 2.76
C LEU A 351 27.67 15.27 1.33
N ASN A 352 27.82 13.97 1.11
CA ASN A 352 28.14 13.39 -0.18
C ASN A 352 27.21 12.20 -0.51
N PRO A 353 26.42 12.27 -1.59
CA PRO A 353 25.46 11.22 -1.93
C PRO A 353 26.09 9.96 -2.53
N ARG A 354 27.36 10.03 -2.98
CA ARG A 354 28.04 8.94 -3.71
C ARG A 354 29.07 8.21 -2.85
N THR A 355 29.91 8.96 -2.14
CA THR A 355 30.98 8.42 -1.30
C THR A 355 30.79 8.97 0.11
N PHE A 356 30.34 8.12 1.03
CA PHE A 356 30.01 8.47 2.40
C PHE A 356 30.45 7.36 3.36
N THR A 357 30.89 7.75 4.56
CA THR A 357 31.22 6.86 5.69
C THR A 357 29.98 6.52 6.51
N ASP A 358 28.99 7.42 6.55
CA ASP A 358 27.83 7.34 7.45
C ASP A 358 26.52 7.79 6.79
N VAL A 359 25.41 7.34 7.36
CA VAL A 359 24.05 7.69 6.95
C VAL A 359 23.41 8.57 8.03
N LEU A 360 23.06 9.78 7.64
CA LEU A 360 22.24 10.68 8.45
C LEU A 360 20.76 10.40 8.15
N SER A 361 20.06 9.82 9.11
CA SER A 361 18.62 9.56 9.03
C SER A 361 17.84 10.70 9.66
N VAL A 362 16.85 11.21 8.94
CA VAL A 362 15.93 12.25 9.42
C VAL A 362 14.50 11.81 9.15
N VAL A 363 13.70 11.67 10.20
CA VAL A 363 12.30 11.29 10.10
C VAL A 363 11.45 12.40 10.69
N GLN A 364 10.72 13.09 9.83
CA GLN A 364 9.63 13.96 10.25
C GLN A 364 8.35 13.13 10.35
N VAL A 365 7.85 13.00 11.57
CA VAL A 365 6.53 12.46 11.86
C VAL A 365 5.54 13.62 11.86
N TYR A 366 4.56 13.51 10.97
CA TYR A 366 3.52 14.50 10.66
C TYR A 366 3.91 15.70 9.81
N THR A 367 3.02 16.00 8.86
CA THR A 367 2.42 17.33 8.60
C THR A 367 1.25 17.15 7.61
N TYR A 368 0.30 18.11 7.56
CA TYR A 368 -0.72 18.42 6.53
C TYR A 368 -2.22 18.47 6.95
N LYS A 369 -2.91 19.51 6.45
CA LYS A 369 -4.33 19.56 6.05
C LYS A 369 -4.45 19.70 4.50
N GLY A 370 -5.55 19.19 3.92
CA GLY A 370 -5.97 19.37 2.51
C GLY A 370 -6.48 18.09 1.80
N ARG A 371 -7.44 18.21 0.86
CA ARG A 371 -7.80 17.19 -0.17
C ARG A 371 -7.75 17.90 -1.53
N GLY A 372 -6.97 17.38 -2.48
CA GLY A 372 -6.84 17.96 -3.84
C GLY A 372 -5.75 19.02 -4.00
N ASN A 373 -5.64 19.58 -5.21
CA ASN A 373 -4.61 20.53 -5.66
C ASN A 373 -4.78 21.98 -5.14
N LEU A 374 -5.70 22.23 -4.21
CA LEU A 374 -5.99 23.58 -3.71
C LEU A 374 -5.56 23.72 -2.24
N GLN A 375 -4.54 24.56 -2.05
CA GLN A 375 -4.03 25.17 -0.81
C GLN A 375 -3.62 24.19 0.32
N LYS A 376 -2.30 24.04 0.46
CA LYS A 376 -1.63 23.38 1.59
C LYS A 376 -1.43 24.41 2.71
N GLU A 377 -2.34 24.48 3.67
CA GLU A 377 -2.03 25.15 4.94
C GLU A 377 -1.14 24.21 5.78
N VAL A 378 0.04 24.71 6.14
CA VAL A 378 0.92 24.12 7.16
C VAL A 378 0.15 24.16 8.48
N LYS A 379 0.17 23.07 9.26
CA LYS A 379 -0.23 23.14 10.67
C LYS A 379 1.03 23.25 11.50
N GLU A 380 0.95 24.08 12.54
CA GLU A 380 2.00 24.23 13.53
C GLU A 380 2.30 22.86 14.20
N ASN A 381 3.59 22.52 14.28
CA ASN A 381 4.22 21.46 15.05
C ASN A 381 4.23 20.06 14.41
N GLY A 382 5.39 19.70 13.85
CA GLY A 382 5.77 18.34 13.45
C GLY A 382 6.81 17.79 14.43
N VAL A 383 6.82 16.47 14.63
CA VAL A 383 7.83 15.81 15.45
C VAL A 383 8.95 15.39 14.52
N VAL A 384 10.18 15.80 14.83
CA VAL A 384 11.33 15.39 14.02
C VAL A 384 12.27 14.57 14.88
N MET A 385 12.74 13.47 14.30
CA MET A 385 13.74 12.59 14.87
C MET A 385 14.92 12.53 13.91
N SER A 386 16.14 12.56 14.43
CA SER A 386 17.35 12.41 13.64
C SER A 386 18.32 11.47 14.32
N GLY A 387 19.12 10.75 13.54
CA GLY A 387 20.17 9.87 14.05
C GLY A 387 21.19 9.55 12.96
N VAL A 388 22.36 9.10 13.39
CA VAL A 388 23.47 8.70 12.52
C VAL A 388 23.65 7.19 12.66
N SER A 389 23.99 6.54 11.56
CA SER A 389 24.38 5.13 11.53
C SER A 389 25.48 4.92 10.50
N PRO A 390 26.40 3.98 10.71
CA PRO A 390 27.44 3.65 9.74
C PRO A 390 26.91 3.31 8.34
N SER A 391 27.72 3.59 7.31
CA SER A 391 27.40 3.39 5.89
C SER A 391 27.02 1.96 5.52
N PHE A 392 27.42 0.94 6.29
CA PHE A 392 27.03 -0.44 6.03
C PHE A 392 25.50 -0.65 6.06
N VAL A 393 24.72 0.27 6.66
CA VAL A 393 23.25 0.26 6.61
C VAL A 393 22.69 0.90 5.31
N SER A 394 23.53 1.30 4.35
CA SER A 394 23.06 1.74 3.02
C SER A 394 22.69 0.56 2.12
N ILE A 395 21.46 0.12 2.34
CA ILE A 395 20.69 -0.88 1.61
C ILE A 395 20.69 -0.61 0.09
N ASN A 396 21.40 -1.46 -0.66
CA ASN A 396 21.27 -1.53 -2.11
C ASN A 396 19.84 -2.01 -2.45
N SER A 397 19.04 -1.13 -3.01
CA SER A 397 17.81 -1.49 -3.71
C SER A 397 18.13 -2.13 -5.07
N ASN A 398 18.95 -3.18 -5.10
CA ASN A 398 19.16 -3.99 -6.29
C ASN A 398 17.96 -4.92 -6.46
N ILE A 399 16.87 -4.34 -6.96
CA ILE A 399 15.77 -5.10 -7.54
C ILE A 399 16.33 -5.68 -8.84
N GLY A 400 16.58 -6.98 -8.83
CA GLY A 400 17.03 -7.75 -9.99
C GLY A 400 16.10 -7.62 -11.20
N ASN A 401 16.66 -7.98 -12.36
CA ASN A 401 16.07 -7.92 -13.70
C ASN A 401 14.58 -8.35 -13.76
N GLU A 402 13.79 -7.66 -14.59
CA GLU A 402 12.33 -7.81 -14.68
C GLU A 402 11.86 -9.23 -15.10
N GLU A 403 12.69 -10.00 -15.81
CA GLU A 403 12.39 -11.37 -16.25
C GLU A 403 12.33 -12.40 -15.10
N ASP A 404 12.95 -12.11 -13.94
CA ASP A 404 12.97 -12.99 -12.76
C ASP A 404 11.88 -12.67 -11.71
N SER A 405 11.09 -11.61 -11.93
CA SER A 405 10.25 -11.05 -10.87
C SER A 405 9.14 -12.00 -10.36
N ALA A 406 8.52 -12.77 -11.27
CA ALA A 406 7.45 -13.70 -10.92
C ALA A 406 7.99 -14.97 -10.26
N VAL A 407 9.09 -15.54 -10.79
CA VAL A 407 9.82 -16.67 -10.19
C VAL A 407 10.25 -16.32 -8.78
N ASN A 408 10.89 -15.15 -8.62
CA ASN A 408 11.34 -14.66 -7.32
C ASN A 408 10.15 -14.49 -6.37
N ARG A 409 9.07 -13.82 -6.78
CA ARG A 409 7.92 -13.60 -5.90
C ARG A 409 7.34 -14.93 -5.38
N ALA A 410 7.14 -15.90 -6.25
CA ALA A 410 6.61 -17.20 -5.86
C ALA A 410 7.61 -17.95 -4.96
N TYR A 411 8.89 -18.04 -5.35
CA TYR A 411 9.96 -18.66 -4.56
C TYR A 411 9.96 -18.15 -3.12
N PHE A 412 9.99 -16.83 -2.96
CA PHE A 412 10.02 -16.20 -1.64
C PHE A 412 8.71 -16.34 -0.86
N LYS A 413 7.57 -16.57 -1.54
CA LYS A 413 6.30 -16.89 -0.85
C LYS A 413 6.42 -18.26 -0.16
N LEU A 414 6.95 -19.27 -0.84
CA LEU A 414 7.14 -20.59 -0.24
C LEU A 414 8.24 -20.57 0.83
N GLN A 415 9.35 -19.87 0.59
CA GLN A 415 10.39 -19.65 1.61
C GLN A 415 9.82 -19.02 2.88
N GLU A 416 8.99 -17.97 2.74
CA GLU A 416 8.34 -17.34 3.90
C GLU A 416 7.38 -18.30 4.61
N ALA A 417 6.57 -19.05 3.86
CA ALA A 417 5.63 -20.01 4.41
C ALA A 417 6.34 -21.09 5.25
N MET A 418 7.39 -21.69 4.70
CA MET A 418 8.19 -22.71 5.39
C MET A 418 8.92 -22.15 6.61
N GLY A 419 9.57 -21.00 6.48
CA GLY A 419 10.29 -20.39 7.61
C GLY A 419 9.36 -20.01 8.77
N ARG A 420 8.13 -19.57 8.49
CA ARG A 420 7.11 -19.36 9.54
C ARG A 420 6.64 -20.68 10.15
N TYR A 421 6.39 -21.69 9.32
CA TYR A 421 5.96 -23.01 9.79
C TYR A 421 6.98 -23.63 10.76
N TYR A 422 8.27 -23.66 10.39
CA TYR A 422 9.33 -24.20 11.25
C TYR A 422 9.43 -23.45 12.59
N ARG A 423 9.32 -22.12 12.55
CA ARG A 423 9.33 -21.25 13.74
C ARG A 423 8.14 -21.50 14.67
N ASP A 424 6.94 -21.65 14.13
CA ASP A 424 5.72 -21.81 14.93
C ASP A 424 5.59 -23.20 15.55
N PHE A 425 6.04 -24.24 14.85
CA PHE A 425 5.99 -25.63 15.31
C PHE A 425 7.29 -26.10 15.98
N ASN A 426 8.28 -25.22 16.12
CA ASN A 426 9.62 -25.52 16.63
C ASN A 426 10.24 -26.75 15.96
N ASP A 427 9.95 -26.92 14.66
CA ASP A 427 10.44 -28.04 13.85
C ASP A 427 11.79 -27.63 13.25
N THR A 428 12.86 -28.07 13.91
CA THR A 428 14.24 -27.75 13.54
C THR A 428 14.81 -28.70 12.49
N ASN A 429 14.02 -29.70 12.05
CA ASN A 429 14.52 -30.72 11.15
C ASN A 429 14.18 -30.42 9.70
N GLU A 430 14.86 -29.45 9.10
CA GLU A 430 14.73 -29.13 7.67
C GLU A 430 15.02 -30.34 6.76
N SER A 431 15.81 -31.30 7.25
CA SER A 431 16.19 -32.51 6.51
C SER A 431 15.08 -33.53 6.31
N ILE A 432 13.92 -33.40 6.98
CA ILE A 432 12.80 -34.34 6.80
C ILE A 432 12.29 -34.41 5.36
N PHE A 433 12.54 -33.36 4.59
CA PHE A 433 12.10 -33.23 3.20
C PHE A 433 13.21 -33.51 2.18
N HIS A 434 14.46 -33.64 2.63
CA HIS A 434 15.57 -33.99 1.75
C HIS A 434 15.32 -35.34 1.10
N ASP A 435 15.78 -35.48 -0.14
CA ASP A 435 15.64 -36.69 -0.95
C ASP A 435 14.19 -37.18 -1.16
N SER A 436 13.20 -36.33 -0.86
CA SER A 436 11.79 -36.65 -1.05
C SER A 436 11.28 -36.26 -2.44
N VAL A 437 10.08 -36.72 -2.79
CA VAL A 437 9.39 -36.33 -4.03
C VAL A 437 8.31 -35.30 -3.72
N ALA A 438 8.34 -34.18 -4.44
CA ALA A 438 7.36 -33.12 -4.32
C ALA A 438 6.48 -33.01 -5.57
N LEU A 439 5.27 -32.49 -5.38
CA LEU A 439 4.32 -32.14 -6.43
C LEU A 439 3.97 -30.65 -6.29
N ASP A 440 4.30 -29.86 -7.31
CA ASP A 440 3.99 -28.44 -7.41
C ASP A 440 2.89 -28.21 -8.43
N CYS A 441 1.70 -27.80 -7.97
CA CYS A 441 0.54 -27.58 -8.80
C CYS A 441 0.35 -26.09 -9.10
N GLY A 442 0.18 -25.75 -10.38
CA GLY A 442 0.23 -24.35 -10.80
C GLY A 442 1.66 -23.80 -10.79
N ALA A 443 2.61 -24.64 -11.24
CA ALA A 443 4.04 -24.42 -11.05
C ALA A 443 4.61 -23.26 -11.88
N ALA A 444 4.04 -22.91 -13.04
CA ALA A 444 4.62 -21.92 -13.92
C ALA A 444 4.58 -20.51 -13.27
N PRO A 445 5.67 -19.72 -13.30
CA PRO A 445 6.90 -19.91 -14.08
C PRO A 445 8.01 -20.75 -13.40
N GLY A 446 7.82 -21.21 -12.17
CA GLY A 446 8.70 -22.17 -11.51
C GLY A 446 9.25 -21.78 -10.14
N GLY A 447 8.77 -20.70 -9.51
CA GLY A 447 9.32 -20.22 -8.25
C GLY A 447 9.22 -21.24 -7.09
N TRP A 448 8.07 -21.89 -6.92
CA TRP A 448 7.88 -22.92 -5.88
C TRP A 448 8.68 -24.18 -6.20
N SER A 449 8.66 -24.62 -7.47
CA SER A 449 9.47 -25.73 -7.96
C SER A 449 10.96 -25.54 -7.71
N LYS A 450 11.49 -24.33 -7.96
CA LYS A 450 12.89 -23.99 -7.68
C LYS A 450 13.20 -24.09 -6.18
N PHE A 451 12.34 -23.56 -5.32
CA PHE A 451 12.52 -23.64 -3.87
C PHE A 451 12.50 -25.10 -3.36
N LEU A 452 11.58 -25.92 -3.87
CA LEU A 452 11.50 -27.33 -3.53
C LEU A 452 12.78 -28.10 -3.94
N ALA A 453 13.29 -27.82 -5.14
CA ALA A 453 14.50 -28.46 -5.66
C ALA A 453 15.77 -27.99 -4.91
N ASP A 454 15.95 -26.68 -4.75
CA ASP A 454 17.21 -26.10 -4.29
C ASP A 454 17.28 -25.97 -2.77
N ASP A 455 16.21 -25.58 -2.09
CA ASP A 455 16.23 -25.28 -0.65
C ASP A 455 15.71 -26.46 0.16
N MET A 456 14.61 -27.07 -0.27
CA MET A 456 14.09 -28.29 0.39
C MET A 456 14.80 -29.57 -0.05
N LYS A 457 15.75 -29.47 -1.00
CA LYS A 457 16.59 -30.57 -1.50
C LYS A 457 15.76 -31.80 -1.91
N CYS A 458 14.63 -31.57 -2.58
CA CYS A 458 13.82 -32.66 -3.08
C CYS A 458 14.61 -33.45 -4.15
N LYS A 459 14.53 -34.78 -4.08
CA LYS A 459 15.10 -35.68 -5.09
C LYS A 459 14.47 -35.45 -6.45
N MET A 460 13.17 -35.16 -6.47
CA MET A 460 12.40 -34.92 -7.68
C MET A 460 11.24 -33.98 -7.37
N VAL A 461 10.98 -33.03 -8.26
CA VAL A 461 9.80 -32.17 -8.23
C VAL A 461 9.00 -32.39 -9.50
N TYR A 462 7.76 -32.86 -9.37
CA TYR A 462 6.80 -32.84 -10.49
C TYR A 462 6.13 -31.48 -10.52
N SER A 463 6.48 -30.67 -11.51
CA SER A 463 5.91 -29.35 -11.74
C SER A 463 4.75 -29.48 -12.72
N VAL A 464 3.53 -29.19 -12.29
CA VAL A 464 2.32 -29.35 -13.12
C VAL A 464 1.71 -27.98 -13.41
N ASP A 465 1.75 -27.58 -14.67
CA ASP A 465 1.10 -26.35 -15.14
C ASP A 465 0.91 -26.39 -16.67
N PRO A 466 -0.24 -25.97 -17.23
CA PRO A 466 -0.38 -25.78 -18.67
C PRO A 466 0.57 -24.74 -19.27
N GLY A 467 1.01 -23.77 -18.46
CA GLY A 467 2.00 -22.75 -18.77
C GLY A 467 3.42 -23.31 -18.83
N LYS A 468 4.34 -22.53 -19.42
CA LYS A 468 5.74 -22.91 -19.56
C LYS A 468 6.54 -22.54 -18.31
N MET A 469 7.44 -23.43 -17.92
CA MET A 469 8.46 -23.15 -16.90
C MET A 469 9.55 -22.26 -17.48
N THR A 470 10.15 -21.44 -16.62
CA THR A 470 11.31 -20.58 -16.94
C THR A 470 12.60 -21.12 -16.36
N ILE A 471 12.50 -22.02 -15.38
CA ILE A 471 13.64 -22.72 -14.79
C ILE A 471 13.95 -23.99 -15.58
N ASP A 472 15.22 -24.36 -15.61
CA ASP A 472 15.72 -25.60 -16.21
C ASP A 472 16.61 -26.30 -15.17
N LEU A 473 16.04 -27.23 -14.41
CA LEU A 473 16.69 -27.95 -13.33
C LEU A 473 16.54 -29.46 -13.55
N ALA A 474 17.62 -30.23 -13.39
CA ALA A 474 17.64 -31.66 -13.73
C ALA A 474 16.69 -32.52 -12.87
N ASN A 475 16.38 -32.09 -11.66
CA ASN A 475 15.46 -32.75 -10.72
C ASN A 475 14.05 -32.11 -10.72
N VAL A 476 13.71 -31.37 -11.76
CA VAL A 476 12.37 -30.82 -11.99
C VAL A 476 11.80 -31.39 -13.28
N ASP A 477 10.72 -32.15 -13.16
CA ASP A 477 10.00 -32.71 -14.31
C ASP A 477 8.71 -31.92 -14.57
N HIS A 478 8.70 -31.17 -15.66
CA HIS A 478 7.56 -30.34 -16.05
C HIS A 478 6.52 -31.15 -16.83
N LEU A 479 5.39 -31.42 -16.17
CA LEU A 479 4.19 -31.96 -16.80
C LEU A 479 3.33 -30.81 -17.28
N GLN A 480 3.48 -30.44 -18.55
CA GLN A 480 2.77 -29.30 -19.15
C GLN A 480 1.28 -29.61 -19.42
N MET A 481 0.50 -29.71 -18.35
CA MET A 481 -0.91 -30.10 -18.36
C MET A 481 -1.62 -29.66 -17.08
N LYS A 482 -2.91 -29.99 -16.93
CA LYS A 482 -3.63 -29.77 -15.68
C LYS A 482 -3.38 -30.91 -14.70
N ILE A 483 -3.56 -30.63 -13.40
CA ILE A 483 -3.31 -31.62 -12.35
C ILE A 483 -4.13 -32.91 -12.49
N GLN A 484 -5.38 -32.81 -12.95
CA GLN A 484 -6.25 -33.99 -13.13
C GLN A 484 -5.66 -34.96 -14.16
N ASP A 485 -5.00 -34.43 -15.20
CA ASP A 485 -4.36 -35.22 -16.26
C ASP A 485 -2.98 -35.72 -15.84
N ALA A 486 -2.29 -35.01 -14.94
CA ALA A 486 -0.98 -35.38 -14.42
C ALA A 486 -1.02 -36.53 -13.41
N ILE A 487 -2.08 -36.63 -12.59
CA ILE A 487 -2.17 -37.64 -11.52
C ILE A 487 -2.01 -39.09 -12.05
N PRO A 488 -2.70 -39.52 -13.13
CA PRO A 488 -2.49 -40.85 -13.71
C PRO A 488 -1.03 -41.11 -14.15
N ILE A 489 -0.38 -40.11 -14.75
CA ILE A 489 1.03 -40.22 -15.20
C ILE A 489 1.97 -40.38 -14.00
N ILE A 490 1.77 -39.58 -12.94
CA ILE A 490 2.55 -39.66 -11.70
C ILE A 490 2.35 -41.02 -11.02
N LYS A 491 1.11 -41.54 -11.05
CA LYS A 491 0.77 -42.86 -10.53
C LYS A 491 1.46 -43.99 -11.30
N GLU A 492 1.47 -43.92 -12.63
CA GLU A 492 2.18 -44.89 -13.49
C GLU A 492 3.69 -44.89 -13.24
N ARG A 493 4.26 -43.74 -12.89
CA ARG A 493 5.67 -43.60 -12.48
C ARG A 493 5.94 -44.15 -11.07
N ASN A 494 4.93 -44.65 -10.38
CA ASN A 494 4.99 -45.16 -9.01
C ASN A 494 5.62 -44.15 -8.03
N ALA A 495 5.38 -42.86 -8.26
CA ALA A 495 5.87 -41.81 -7.38
C ALA A 495 5.06 -41.77 -6.07
N LYS A 496 5.75 -41.48 -4.97
CA LYS A 496 5.17 -41.28 -3.65
C LYS A 496 5.47 -39.86 -3.20
N ILE A 497 4.45 -39.01 -3.26
CA ILE A 497 4.57 -37.58 -3.00
C ILE A 497 4.54 -37.33 -1.50
N LYS A 498 5.64 -36.78 -0.97
CA LYS A 498 5.76 -36.39 0.43
C LYS A 498 5.39 -34.92 0.66
N ILE A 499 5.51 -34.09 -0.38
CA ILE A 499 5.23 -32.66 -0.32
C ILE A 499 4.27 -32.30 -1.46
N PHE A 500 3.10 -31.78 -1.11
CA PHE A 500 2.10 -31.28 -2.05
C PHE A 500 1.97 -29.77 -1.91
N VAL A 501 2.31 -29.01 -2.95
CA VAL A 501 2.16 -27.56 -2.93
C VAL A 501 1.26 -27.08 -4.07
N SER A 502 0.50 -26.01 -3.83
CA SER A 502 -0.28 -25.33 -4.86
C SER A 502 -0.41 -23.83 -4.62
N ASP A 503 0.02 -23.02 -5.59
CA ASP A 503 -0.33 -21.59 -5.70
C ASP A 503 -1.27 -21.32 -6.90
N MET A 504 -2.03 -22.35 -7.33
CA MET A 504 -2.98 -22.22 -8.44
C MET A 504 -3.96 -21.06 -8.25
N CYS A 505 -4.33 -20.41 -9.35
CA CYS A 505 -5.40 -19.42 -9.40
C CYS A 505 -6.70 -20.11 -9.86
N LEU A 506 -7.48 -20.59 -8.90
CA LEU A 506 -8.73 -21.31 -9.15
C LEU A 506 -9.93 -20.37 -9.06
N HIS A 507 -11.03 -20.73 -9.75
CA HIS A 507 -12.28 -19.97 -9.68
C HIS A 507 -12.93 -20.11 -8.29
N GLU A 508 -13.02 -21.36 -7.80
CA GLU A 508 -13.43 -21.71 -6.44
C GLU A 508 -12.19 -22.07 -5.63
N MET A 509 -12.02 -21.48 -4.45
CA MET A 509 -10.83 -21.71 -3.63
C MET A 509 -10.82 -23.10 -2.99
N GLU A 510 -12.00 -23.67 -2.74
CA GLU A 510 -12.23 -25.02 -2.23
C GLU A 510 -11.63 -26.09 -3.15
N ALA A 511 -11.53 -25.81 -4.45
CA ALA A 511 -10.91 -26.73 -5.41
C ALA A 511 -9.44 -27.02 -5.08
N GLN A 512 -8.75 -26.14 -4.33
CA GLN A 512 -7.40 -26.45 -3.81
C GLN A 512 -7.41 -27.73 -2.96
N LEU A 513 -8.40 -27.85 -2.08
CA LEU A 513 -8.56 -29.01 -1.20
C LEU A 513 -8.99 -30.25 -2.00
N GLU A 514 -9.88 -30.09 -2.98
CA GLU A 514 -10.33 -31.20 -3.83
C GLU A 514 -9.17 -31.88 -4.55
N PHE A 515 -8.19 -31.12 -5.05
CA PHE A 515 -7.02 -31.68 -5.72
C PHE A 515 -6.07 -32.42 -4.79
N LEU A 516 -5.86 -31.91 -3.56
CA LEU A 516 -5.11 -32.63 -2.54
C LEU A 516 -5.79 -33.97 -2.20
N LEU A 517 -7.11 -33.95 -2.01
CA LEU A 517 -7.89 -35.15 -1.70
C LEU A 517 -7.96 -36.13 -2.87
N LEU A 518 -7.98 -35.65 -4.12
CA LEU A 518 -7.90 -36.49 -5.31
C LEU A 518 -6.56 -37.21 -5.39
N ALA A 519 -5.44 -36.51 -5.19
CA ALA A 519 -4.11 -37.10 -5.16
C ALA A 519 -4.01 -38.20 -4.07
N ARG A 520 -4.60 -37.94 -2.89
CA ARG A 520 -4.70 -38.93 -1.81
C ARG A 520 -5.51 -40.15 -2.23
N LYS A 521 -6.71 -39.94 -2.77
CA LYS A 521 -7.62 -41.01 -3.22
C LYS A 521 -6.97 -41.89 -4.30
N GLU A 522 -6.20 -41.29 -5.20
CA GLU A 522 -5.50 -42.01 -6.26
C GLU A 522 -4.24 -42.74 -5.79
N GLY A 523 -3.85 -42.58 -4.52
CA GLY A 523 -2.75 -43.32 -3.89
C GLY A 523 -1.35 -42.84 -4.29
N ILE A 524 -1.23 -41.62 -4.80
CA ILE A 524 0.07 -41.03 -5.17
C ILE A 524 0.74 -40.29 -3.99
N LEU A 525 -0.01 -39.98 -2.93
CA LEU A 525 0.54 -39.38 -1.71
C LEU A 525 1.18 -40.44 -0.80
N GLU A 526 2.20 -40.06 -0.04
CA GLU A 526 2.69 -40.84 1.11
C GLU A 526 1.65 -40.86 2.25
N ALA A 527 1.81 -41.81 3.17
CA ALA A 527 0.91 -41.95 4.32
C ALA A 527 0.85 -40.68 5.19
N GLU A 528 1.94 -39.91 5.22
CA GLU A 528 2.01 -38.63 5.89
C GLU A 528 2.61 -37.60 4.94
N THR A 529 1.73 -36.79 4.33
CA THR A 529 2.12 -35.81 3.32
C THR A 529 2.02 -34.41 3.87
N PHE A 530 3.06 -33.62 3.68
CA PHE A 530 3.05 -32.19 4.00
C PHE A 530 2.39 -31.40 2.87
N PHE A 531 1.51 -30.45 3.18
CA PHE A 531 0.84 -29.63 2.17
C PHE A 531 1.02 -28.13 2.40
N VAL A 532 1.06 -27.37 1.30
CA VAL A 532 1.05 -25.90 1.28
C VAL A 532 0.09 -25.41 0.18
N LEU A 533 -1.01 -24.77 0.55
CA LEU A 533 -2.02 -24.32 -0.42
C LEU A 533 -2.26 -22.81 -0.27
N THR A 534 -2.15 -22.05 -1.35
CA THR A 534 -2.59 -20.65 -1.37
C THR A 534 -4.05 -20.57 -1.76
N LEU A 535 -4.88 -20.07 -0.85
CA LEU A 535 -6.28 -19.73 -1.02
C LEU A 535 -6.41 -18.28 -1.52
N LYS A 536 -7.14 -18.07 -2.62
CA LYS A 536 -7.38 -16.75 -3.21
C LYS A 536 -8.86 -16.40 -3.06
N VAL A 537 -9.17 -15.52 -2.11
CA VAL A 537 -10.55 -15.08 -1.85
C VAL A 537 -10.89 -13.95 -2.83
N THR A 538 -11.86 -14.19 -3.71
CA THR A 538 -12.27 -13.26 -4.78
C THR A 538 -13.36 -12.28 -4.35
N GLY A 539 -14.04 -12.56 -3.23
CA GLY A 539 -15.10 -11.72 -2.66
C GLY A 539 -14.67 -10.94 -1.41
N GLY A 540 -15.35 -9.81 -1.16
CA GLY A 540 -15.17 -8.98 0.03
C GLY A 540 -13.89 -8.14 0.07
N TYR A 541 -13.73 -7.36 1.15
CA TYR A 541 -12.68 -6.32 1.23
C TYR A 541 -12.01 -6.21 2.61
N SER A 542 -12.41 -7.02 3.59
CA SER A 542 -11.89 -6.93 4.96
C SER A 542 -11.02 -8.12 5.31
N LYS A 543 -10.00 -7.90 6.14
CA LYS A 543 -9.16 -8.97 6.69
C LYS A 543 -10.00 -10.06 7.36
N ALA A 544 -10.97 -9.68 8.18
CA ALA A 544 -11.86 -10.61 8.88
C ALA A 544 -12.68 -11.48 7.92
N HIS A 545 -13.11 -10.94 6.77
CA HIS A 545 -13.80 -11.73 5.76
C HIS A 545 -12.85 -12.74 5.11
N PHE A 546 -11.68 -12.30 4.65
CA PHE A 546 -10.69 -13.19 4.03
C PHE A 546 -10.21 -14.29 4.99
N ASP A 547 -9.98 -13.97 6.27
CA ASP A 547 -9.65 -14.94 7.30
C ASP A 547 -10.80 -15.93 7.53
N GLY A 548 -12.05 -15.45 7.53
CA GLY A 548 -13.24 -16.27 7.68
C GLY A 548 -13.43 -17.26 6.53
N GLU A 549 -13.24 -16.85 5.28
CA GLU A 549 -13.33 -17.77 4.13
C GLU A 549 -12.21 -18.82 4.16
N ALA A 550 -10.97 -18.43 4.47
CA ALA A 550 -9.87 -19.40 4.63
C ALA A 550 -10.15 -20.40 5.77
N LYS A 551 -10.73 -19.94 6.88
CA LYS A 551 -11.12 -20.80 8.00
C LYS A 551 -12.15 -21.85 7.57
N LYS A 552 -13.15 -21.50 6.76
CA LYS A 552 -14.14 -22.47 6.26
C LYS A 552 -13.49 -23.62 5.49
N VAL A 553 -12.48 -23.33 4.67
CA VAL A 553 -11.75 -24.37 3.93
C VAL A 553 -10.98 -25.30 4.89
N MET A 554 -10.34 -24.74 5.92
CA MET A 554 -9.68 -25.54 6.95
C MET A 554 -10.67 -26.39 7.76
N ASP A 555 -11.80 -25.82 8.18
CA ASP A 555 -12.85 -26.54 8.90
C ASP A 555 -13.41 -27.69 8.03
N ALA A 556 -13.56 -27.46 6.71
CA ALA A 556 -14.01 -28.48 5.77
C ALA A 556 -13.00 -29.63 5.60
N LEU A 557 -11.70 -29.35 5.67
CA LEU A 557 -10.65 -30.38 5.70
C LEU A 557 -10.69 -31.17 7.01
N HIS A 558 -10.80 -30.49 8.17
CA HIS A 558 -10.90 -31.15 9.48
C HIS A 558 -12.16 -32.03 9.61
N ALA A 559 -13.27 -31.61 9.00
CA ALA A 559 -14.51 -32.38 8.97
C ALA A 559 -14.40 -33.70 8.18
N LYS A 560 -13.30 -33.95 7.45
CA LYS A 560 -13.04 -35.24 6.79
C LYS A 560 -12.50 -36.32 7.73
N ALA A 561 -12.36 -36.04 9.03
CA ALA A 561 -11.98 -37.02 10.04
C ALA A 561 -12.89 -38.27 10.05
N ASP A 562 -14.19 -38.08 9.86
CA ASP A 562 -15.19 -39.16 9.86
C ASP A 562 -15.02 -40.14 8.69
N VAL A 563 -14.36 -39.70 7.61
CA VAL A 563 -14.03 -40.53 6.44
C VAL A 563 -12.57 -40.99 6.43
N GLY A 564 -11.90 -40.94 7.60
CA GLY A 564 -10.56 -41.47 7.79
C GLY A 564 -9.41 -40.56 7.30
N ILE A 565 -9.68 -39.29 7.02
CA ILE A 565 -8.64 -38.30 6.71
C ILE A 565 -8.27 -37.57 7.98
N LYS A 566 -7.01 -37.69 8.41
CA LYS A 566 -6.51 -36.98 9.59
C LYS A 566 -5.60 -35.84 9.17
N THR A 567 -5.52 -34.82 9.99
CA THR A 567 -4.56 -33.72 9.82
C THR A 567 -3.90 -33.39 11.13
N ARG A 568 -2.64 -32.94 11.08
CA ARG A 568 -1.93 -32.39 12.23
C ARG A 568 -1.16 -31.13 11.84
N ASP A 569 -0.82 -30.35 12.86
CA ASP A 569 0.04 -29.16 12.74
C ASP A 569 -0.44 -28.20 11.65
N THR A 570 -1.76 -28.04 11.55
CA THR A 570 -2.34 -27.20 10.51
C THR A 570 -2.39 -25.74 10.93
N VAL A 571 -2.00 -24.85 10.02
CA VAL A 571 -1.93 -23.40 10.27
C VAL A 571 -2.40 -22.61 9.04
N THR A 572 -2.91 -21.39 9.28
CA THR A 572 -3.27 -20.43 8.22
C THR A 572 -2.48 -19.15 8.40
N TYR A 573 -1.71 -18.79 7.38
CA TYR A 573 -0.93 -17.55 7.34
C TYR A 573 -1.51 -16.52 6.39
N HIS A 574 -1.35 -15.25 6.76
CA HIS A 574 -1.34 -14.15 5.81
C HIS A 574 0.12 -13.70 5.65
N LEU A 575 0.82 -14.20 4.64
CA LEU A 575 2.25 -13.96 4.38
C LEU A 575 2.50 -12.53 3.86
N PHE A 576 3.66 -11.93 4.12
CA PHE A 576 4.04 -10.64 3.50
C PHE A 576 4.06 -10.73 1.98
N SER A 577 4.33 -11.91 1.42
CA SER A 577 4.25 -12.16 -0.02
C SER A 577 2.82 -12.36 -0.55
N ASN A 578 1.83 -12.56 0.34
CA ASN A 578 0.42 -12.66 -0.02
C ASN A 578 -0.19 -11.30 -0.37
N ARG A 579 -1.08 -11.30 -1.36
CA ARG A 579 -1.99 -10.17 -1.60
C ARG A 579 -3.04 -10.07 -0.47
N ASN A 580 -3.82 -8.99 -0.46
CA ASN A 580 -4.78 -8.74 0.61
C ASN A 580 -5.82 -9.87 0.78
N GLY A 581 -6.35 -10.38 -0.34
CA GLY A 581 -7.31 -11.49 -0.38
C GLY A 581 -6.69 -12.88 -0.42
N GLU A 582 -5.38 -13.03 -0.19
CA GLU A 582 -4.71 -14.34 -0.21
C GLU A 582 -4.43 -14.83 1.21
N ARG A 583 -4.63 -16.13 1.45
CA ARG A 583 -4.18 -16.84 2.65
C ARG A 583 -3.44 -18.11 2.25
N THR A 584 -2.46 -18.52 3.03
CA THR A 584 -1.69 -19.74 2.79
C THR A 584 -1.98 -20.71 3.93
N ILE A 585 -2.51 -21.88 3.61
CA ILE A 585 -2.78 -22.93 4.58
C ILE A 585 -1.73 -24.04 4.46
N MET A 586 -1.31 -24.58 5.58
CA MET A 586 -0.22 -25.57 5.66
C MET A 586 -0.52 -26.61 6.73
N GLY A 587 0.13 -27.77 6.64
CA GLY A 587 0.12 -28.81 7.67
C GLY A 587 0.37 -30.19 7.08
N TYR A 588 0.08 -31.23 7.86
CA TYR A 588 0.18 -32.62 7.41
C TYR A 588 -1.19 -33.24 7.20
N ILE A 589 -1.32 -34.07 6.16
CA ILE A 589 -2.48 -34.92 5.91
C ILE A 589 -2.07 -36.40 5.99
N GLN A 590 -2.90 -37.19 6.69
CA GLN A 590 -2.68 -38.61 7.00
C GLN A 590 -3.85 -39.49 6.63
#